data_AF-A0A2P4XKH7-F1
#
_entry.id   AF-A0A2P4XKH7-F1
#
_cell.length_a   1.000
_cell.length_b   1.000
_cell.length_c   1.000
_cell.angle_alpha   90.00
_cell.angle_beta   90.00
_cell.angle_gamma   90.00
#
_symmetry.space_group_name_H-M   'P 1'
#
loop_
_entity.id
_entity.type
_entity.pdbx_description
1 polymer ?
#
loop_
_entity_poly.entity_id
_entity_poly.type
_entity_poly.pdbx_seq_one_letter_code
_entity_poly.pdbx_strand_id
1 'polypeptide(L)'
;MKTAEDKSDKLSAFLNAFACENPGSRVCCQLDSKGRFYRVFLSIGCLVATQDNWVPIIECDGTHMKSKTGNWENIPCAIAFISKEIADNFDWVFANCLAAGIKLHDRPQFCDRGKQRETQKRLKDRGITINLKFCALHIFFNVCGHFRAVAPAIDSIRVLIFRLQASSRLAEYDEVLEEIGERFPVSRTVHVDDSTQEQSAQNYVGGISLFSFILTYKPFSHIQSIYIFFKR
;
A
#
# COMPACT_ATOMS: atom_id res chain seq x y z
N MET A 1 -38.46 -4.31 -8.38
CA MET A 1 -37.12 -4.85 -8.07
C MET A 1 -36.13 -3.74 -8.39
N LYS A 2 -35.36 -3.21 -7.42
CA LYS A 2 -34.39 -2.13 -7.71
C LYS A 2 -33.22 -2.71 -8.49
N THR A 3 -32.88 -2.13 -9.64
CA THR A 3 -31.77 -2.59 -10.48
C THR A 3 -30.43 -2.23 -9.83
N ALA A 4 -29.33 -2.79 -10.33
CA ALA A 4 -27.98 -2.41 -9.86
C ALA A 4 -27.64 -0.95 -10.21
N GLU A 5 -28.27 -0.40 -11.24
CA GLU A 5 -28.18 1.00 -11.66
C GLU A 5 -28.78 1.92 -10.58
N ASP A 6 -30.00 1.62 -10.09
CA ASP A 6 -30.67 2.39 -9.01
C ASP A 6 -29.83 2.51 -7.72
N LYS A 7 -28.91 1.57 -7.48
CA LYS A 7 -28.02 1.58 -6.32
C LYS A 7 -26.77 2.42 -6.53
N SER A 8 -26.27 2.47 -7.77
CA SER A 8 -25.07 3.24 -8.11
C SER A 8 -25.37 4.74 -8.14
N ASP A 9 -26.56 5.13 -8.59
CA ASP A 9 -27.03 6.52 -8.56
C ASP A 9 -27.11 7.06 -7.14
N LYS A 10 -27.56 6.23 -6.19
CA LYS A 10 -27.62 6.59 -4.77
C LYS A 10 -26.25 6.82 -4.16
N LEU A 11 -25.26 6.01 -4.54
CA LEU A 11 -23.89 6.18 -4.06
C LEU A 11 -23.31 7.51 -4.58
N SER A 12 -23.45 7.80 -5.87
CA SER A 12 -23.00 9.06 -6.45
C SER A 12 -23.71 10.26 -5.84
N ALA A 13 -25.04 10.20 -5.67
CA ALA A 13 -25.80 11.24 -5.00
C ALA A 13 -25.35 11.47 -3.55
N PHE A 14 -25.12 10.38 -2.80
CA PHE A 14 -24.59 10.46 -1.44
C PHE A 14 -23.21 11.12 -1.39
N LEU A 15 -22.28 10.71 -2.26
CA LEU A 15 -20.94 11.29 -2.31
C LEU A 15 -20.96 12.78 -2.66
N ASN A 16 -21.83 13.18 -3.58
CA ASN A 16 -22.00 14.58 -3.93
C ASN A 16 -22.56 15.38 -2.75
N ALA A 17 -23.58 14.86 -2.06
CA ALA A 17 -24.12 15.48 -0.85
C ALA A 17 -23.03 15.61 0.23
N PHE A 18 -22.25 14.54 0.46
CA PHE A 18 -21.13 14.55 1.38
C PHE A 18 -20.11 15.65 1.04
N ALA A 19 -19.71 15.78 -0.23
CA ALA A 19 -18.76 16.80 -0.65
C ALA A 19 -19.32 18.22 -0.51
N CYS A 20 -20.61 18.43 -0.77
CA CYS A 20 -21.29 19.71 -0.55
C CYS A 20 -21.31 20.10 0.94
N GLU A 21 -21.58 19.14 1.83
CA GLU A 21 -21.63 19.36 3.28
C GLU A 21 -20.24 19.48 3.93
N ASN A 22 -19.19 18.99 3.27
CA ASN A 22 -17.83 18.96 3.81
C ASN A 22 -16.84 19.66 2.86
N PRO A 23 -16.80 21.01 2.84
CA PRO A 23 -15.91 21.76 1.96
C PRO A 23 -14.45 21.30 2.00
N GLY A 24 -13.81 21.26 0.83
CA GLY A 24 -12.45 20.75 0.67
C GLY A 24 -12.35 19.21 0.60
N SER A 25 -13.42 18.48 0.89
CA SER A 25 -13.46 17.03 0.68
C SER A 25 -13.43 16.70 -0.80
N ARG A 26 -12.72 15.62 -1.15
CA ARG A 26 -12.76 15.07 -2.51
C ARG A 26 -13.47 13.73 -2.49
N VAL A 27 -14.43 13.58 -3.40
CA VAL A 27 -15.08 12.32 -3.72
C VAL A 27 -14.87 12.01 -5.21
N CYS A 28 -14.76 10.73 -5.56
CA CYS A 28 -14.76 10.29 -6.94
C CYS A 28 -15.43 8.92 -7.03
N CYS A 29 -16.48 8.79 -7.84
CA CYS A 29 -17.14 7.53 -8.13
C CYS A 29 -16.95 7.23 -9.61
N GLN A 30 -16.38 6.08 -9.93
CA GLN A 30 -16.25 5.61 -11.29
C GLN A 30 -17.16 4.40 -11.50
N LEU A 31 -17.96 4.46 -12.56
CA LEU A 31 -18.74 3.34 -13.08
C LEU A 31 -17.98 2.68 -14.24
N ASP A 32 -18.24 1.40 -14.49
CA ASP A 32 -17.75 0.71 -15.68
C ASP A 32 -18.59 1.06 -16.92
N SER A 33 -18.22 0.50 -18.07
CA SER A 33 -18.94 0.73 -19.34
C SER A 33 -20.39 0.22 -19.36
N LYS A 34 -20.84 -0.48 -18.31
CA LYS A 34 -22.20 -0.99 -18.13
C LYS A 34 -22.94 -0.26 -16.99
N GLY A 35 -22.45 0.90 -16.55
CA GLY A 35 -23.07 1.67 -15.47
C GLY A 35 -22.96 1.02 -14.09
N ARG A 36 -22.13 -0.02 -13.92
CA ARG A 36 -21.97 -0.71 -12.63
C ARG A 36 -20.85 -0.07 -11.84
N PHE A 37 -20.98 -0.09 -10.51
CA PHE A 37 -19.91 0.32 -9.61
C PHE A 37 -18.56 -0.33 -9.96
N TYR A 38 -17.53 0.50 -10.20
CA TYR A 38 -16.17 0.06 -10.48
C TYR A 38 -15.21 0.40 -9.33
N ARG A 39 -15.17 1.67 -8.92
CA ARG A 39 -14.37 2.15 -7.79
C ARG A 39 -14.90 3.46 -7.20
N VAL A 40 -14.68 3.70 -5.92
CA VAL A 40 -14.96 4.97 -5.23
C VAL A 40 -13.79 5.41 -4.38
N PHE A 41 -13.61 6.73 -4.27
CA PHE A 41 -12.65 7.41 -3.43
C PHE A 41 -13.38 8.49 -2.62
N LEU A 42 -12.97 8.65 -1.36
CA LEU A 42 -13.42 9.70 -0.47
C LEU A 42 -12.24 10.17 0.37
N SER A 43 -12.10 11.48 0.53
CA SER A 43 -11.19 12.13 1.48
C SER A 43 -11.93 13.25 2.19
N ILE A 44 -11.58 13.53 3.44
CA ILE A 44 -12.27 14.51 4.27
C ILE A 44 -11.45 15.80 4.30
N GLY A 45 -12.01 16.89 3.78
CA GLY A 45 -11.29 18.15 3.57
C GLY A 45 -10.67 18.73 4.83
N CYS A 46 -11.37 18.70 5.97
CA CYS A 46 -10.84 19.21 7.24
C CYS A 46 -9.64 18.39 7.74
N LEU A 47 -9.60 17.09 7.47
CA LEU A 47 -8.48 16.22 7.80
C LEU A 47 -7.28 16.53 6.88
N VAL A 48 -7.51 16.66 5.58
CA VAL A 48 -6.44 17.03 4.64
C VAL A 48 -5.87 18.42 4.95
N ALA A 49 -6.70 19.38 5.35
CA ALA A 49 -6.26 20.73 5.71
C ALA A 49 -5.41 20.77 6.99
N THR A 50 -5.57 19.81 7.90
CA THR A 50 -4.85 19.73 9.18
C THR A 50 -3.68 18.76 9.15
N GLN A 51 -3.37 18.16 7.99
CA GLN A 51 -2.38 17.11 7.86
C GLN A 51 -0.96 17.52 8.29
N ASP A 52 -0.62 18.81 8.27
CA ASP A 52 0.67 19.35 8.71
C ASP A 52 0.82 19.38 10.23
N ASN A 53 -0.26 19.19 10.98
CA ASN A 53 -0.25 19.14 12.46
C ASN A 53 -0.01 17.73 13.00
N TRP A 54 0.17 16.73 12.13
CA TRP A 54 0.30 15.32 12.50
C TRP A 54 1.70 14.80 12.18
N VAL A 55 1.97 13.57 12.61
CA VAL A 55 3.19 12.87 12.23
C VAL A 55 3.24 12.81 10.70
N PRO A 56 4.34 13.24 10.05
CA PRO A 56 4.46 13.31 8.59
C PRO A 56 4.71 11.93 7.98
N ILE A 57 3.95 10.93 8.42
CA ILE A 57 4.01 9.54 8.00
C ILE A 57 2.61 9.15 7.54
N ILE A 58 2.55 8.53 6.37
CA ILE A 58 1.31 7.99 5.82
C ILE A 58 1.42 6.47 5.82
N GLU A 59 0.39 5.80 6.30
CA GLU A 59 0.19 4.37 6.11
C GLU A 59 -0.78 4.13 4.96
N CYS A 60 -0.43 3.26 4.02
CA CYS A 60 -1.31 2.84 2.95
C CYS A 60 -1.51 1.33 3.04
N ASP A 61 -2.61 0.92 3.67
CA ASP A 61 -2.96 -0.50 3.84
C ASP A 61 -4.10 -0.89 2.90
N GLY A 62 -3.88 -2.01 2.23
CA GLY A 62 -4.85 -2.68 1.40
C GLY A 62 -5.45 -3.84 2.17
N THR A 63 -6.74 -3.78 2.48
CA THR A 63 -7.42 -4.91 3.14
C THR A 63 -8.59 -5.39 2.32
N HIS A 64 -8.72 -6.72 2.21
CA HIS A 64 -10.02 -7.29 1.89
C HIS A 64 -10.98 -6.93 3.02
N MET A 65 -12.24 -6.65 2.70
CA MET A 65 -13.28 -6.43 3.71
C MET A 65 -13.42 -7.68 4.58
N LYS A 66 -12.66 -7.73 5.67
CA LYS A 66 -12.84 -8.55 6.86
C LYS A 66 -13.03 -7.54 7.98
N SER A 67 -13.93 -7.80 8.90
CA SER A 67 -14.21 -6.93 10.05
C SER A 67 -12.97 -6.82 10.94
N LYS A 68 -12.03 -5.93 10.59
CA LYS A 68 -10.95 -5.49 11.46
C LYS A 68 -11.53 -4.36 12.31
N THR A 69 -11.64 -4.59 13.61
CA THR A 69 -11.86 -3.52 14.58
C THR A 69 -10.57 -2.74 14.67
N GLY A 70 -10.44 -1.64 13.92
CA GLY A 70 -9.34 -0.71 14.10
C GLY A 70 -9.36 -0.17 15.52
N ASN A 71 -8.18 0.06 16.11
CA ASN A 71 -8.05 0.73 17.41
C ASN A 71 -8.34 2.24 17.35
N TRP A 72 -8.74 2.77 16.18
CA TRP A 72 -9.04 4.19 15.91
C TRP A 72 -7.91 5.17 16.21
N GLU A 73 -6.68 4.69 16.42
CA GLU A 73 -5.52 5.56 16.68
C GLU A 73 -4.99 6.25 15.42
N ASN A 74 -5.32 5.69 14.26
CA ASN A 74 -4.97 6.22 12.95
C ASN A 74 -6.04 7.21 12.46
N ILE A 75 -5.59 8.27 11.81
CA ILE A 75 -6.45 9.32 11.25
C ILE A 75 -6.71 9.01 9.77
N PRO A 76 -7.93 8.57 9.38
CA PRO A 76 -8.24 8.24 7.99
C PRO A 76 -8.30 9.49 7.11
N CYS A 77 -7.25 9.75 6.33
CA CYS A 77 -7.21 10.89 5.40
C CYS A 77 -7.96 10.60 4.10
N ALA A 78 -7.92 9.33 3.66
CA ALA A 78 -8.63 8.87 2.48
C ALA A 78 -9.08 7.42 2.62
N ILE A 79 -10.18 7.12 1.96
CA ILE A 79 -10.74 5.78 1.82
C ILE A 79 -11.02 5.53 0.35
N ALA A 80 -10.60 4.38 -0.15
CA ALA A 80 -10.92 3.92 -1.50
C ALA A 80 -11.53 2.52 -1.45
N PHE A 81 -12.54 2.29 -2.28
CA PHE A 81 -13.04 0.94 -2.57
C PHE A 81 -12.76 0.65 -4.04
N ILE A 82 -11.97 -0.39 -4.31
CA ILE A 82 -11.54 -0.76 -5.65
C ILE A 82 -11.82 -2.23 -5.93
N SER A 83 -11.99 -2.56 -7.20
CA SER A 83 -12.41 -3.92 -7.62
C SER A 83 -11.31 -4.97 -7.51
N LYS A 84 -10.04 -4.58 -7.71
CA LYS A 84 -8.89 -5.50 -7.75
C LYS A 84 -7.62 -4.83 -7.27
N GLU A 85 -6.71 -5.62 -6.71
CA GLU A 85 -5.36 -5.20 -6.38
C GLU A 85 -4.48 -5.19 -7.64
N ILE A 86 -4.56 -4.10 -8.41
CA ILE A 86 -3.77 -3.89 -9.63
C ILE A 86 -3.19 -2.48 -9.65
N ALA A 87 -2.05 -2.31 -10.33
CA ALA A 87 -1.33 -1.04 -10.38
C ALA A 87 -2.21 0.13 -10.88
N ASP A 88 -3.15 -0.12 -11.81
CA ASP A 88 -4.10 0.89 -12.30
C ASP A 88 -5.02 1.46 -11.21
N ASN A 89 -5.50 0.59 -10.31
CA ASN A 89 -6.36 1.04 -9.23
C ASN A 89 -5.58 1.86 -8.19
N PHE A 90 -4.35 1.46 -7.85
CA PHE A 90 -3.49 2.26 -6.98
C PHE A 90 -3.09 3.60 -7.63
N ASP A 91 -2.80 3.60 -8.94
CA ASP A 91 -2.52 4.81 -9.74
C ASP A 91 -3.69 5.79 -9.62
N TRP A 92 -4.92 5.29 -9.81
CA TRP A 92 -6.13 6.08 -9.62
C TRP A 92 -6.34 6.57 -8.18
N VAL A 93 -6.06 5.74 -7.16
CA VAL A 93 -6.18 6.15 -5.76
C VAL A 93 -5.19 7.25 -5.41
N PHE A 94 -3.91 7.10 -5.79
CA PHE A 94 -2.89 8.11 -5.50
C PHE A 94 -3.11 9.40 -6.29
N ALA A 95 -3.58 9.33 -7.53
CA ALA A 95 -4.00 10.51 -8.28
C ALA A 95 -5.13 11.27 -7.57
N ASN A 96 -6.12 10.55 -6.99
CA ASN A 96 -7.17 11.18 -6.20
C ASN A 96 -6.66 11.75 -4.87
N CYS A 97 -5.71 11.09 -4.20
CA CYS A 97 -5.08 11.63 -3.00
C CYS A 97 -4.36 12.96 -3.29
N LEU A 98 -3.57 13.01 -4.36
CA LEU A 98 -2.88 14.23 -4.80
C LEU A 98 -3.87 15.33 -5.15
N ALA A 99 -4.93 15.01 -5.90
CA ALA A 99 -5.99 15.96 -6.25
C ALA A 99 -6.83 16.41 -5.04
N ALA A 100 -6.83 15.66 -3.94
CA ALA A 100 -7.42 16.07 -2.67
C ALA A 100 -6.49 17.00 -1.86
N GLY A 101 -5.21 17.10 -2.23
CA GLY A 101 -4.18 17.85 -1.49
C GLY A 101 -3.41 17.02 -0.46
N ILE A 102 -3.55 15.69 -0.46
CA ILE A 102 -2.77 14.81 0.43
C ILE A 102 -1.31 14.81 -0.05
N LYS A 103 -0.38 15.14 0.84
CA LYS A 103 1.03 15.29 0.51
C LYS A 103 1.74 13.93 0.43
N LEU A 104 1.79 13.35 -0.77
CA LEU A 104 2.40 12.03 -1.03
C LEU A 104 3.90 12.08 -1.38
N HIS A 105 4.43 13.25 -1.71
CA HIS A 105 5.77 13.41 -2.30
C HIS A 105 6.87 13.66 -1.26
N ASP A 106 6.55 14.36 -0.18
CA ASP A 106 7.46 14.74 0.92
C ASP A 106 7.28 13.86 2.16
N ARG A 107 6.16 13.11 2.27
CA ARG A 107 5.87 12.22 3.40
C ARG A 107 6.12 10.75 3.06
N PRO A 108 6.92 10.01 3.85
CA PRO A 108 7.08 8.59 3.66
C PRO A 108 5.74 7.85 3.82
N GLN A 109 5.40 7.05 2.82
CA GLN A 109 4.20 6.23 2.75
C GLN A 109 4.55 4.77 2.98
N PHE A 110 4.20 4.22 4.14
CA PHE A 110 4.45 2.83 4.48
C PHE A 110 3.35 1.96 3.93
N CYS A 111 3.74 1.03 3.07
CA CYS A 111 2.81 0.21 2.34
C CYS A 111 3.38 -1.20 2.12
N ASP A 112 2.58 -2.09 1.53
CA ASP A 112 3.10 -3.36 1.06
C ASP A 112 3.95 -3.15 -0.22
N ARG A 113 4.83 -4.08 -0.54
CA ARG A 113 5.68 -3.98 -1.73
C ARG A 113 4.90 -4.07 -3.03
N GLY A 114 3.90 -4.96 -3.09
CA GLY A 114 3.32 -5.53 -4.30
C GLY A 114 3.04 -4.55 -5.44
N LYS A 115 1.77 -4.22 -5.65
CA LYS A 115 1.34 -3.42 -6.80
C LYS A 115 1.60 -1.92 -6.65
N GLN A 116 1.84 -1.45 -5.42
CA GLN A 116 2.17 -0.06 -5.13
C GLN A 116 3.54 0.34 -5.73
N ARG A 117 4.53 -0.57 -5.79
CA ARG A 117 5.81 -0.30 -6.48
C ARG A 117 5.63 -0.09 -7.98
N GLU A 118 4.83 -0.92 -8.63
CA GLU A 118 4.51 -0.76 -10.07
C GLU A 118 3.83 0.59 -10.31
N THR A 119 2.92 0.99 -9.42
CA THR A 119 2.28 2.30 -9.46
C THR A 119 3.25 3.46 -9.29
N GLN A 120 4.21 3.38 -8.36
CA GLN A 120 5.24 4.42 -8.20
C GLN A 120 6.03 4.64 -9.49
N LYS A 121 6.40 3.55 -10.19
CA LYS A 121 7.08 3.66 -11.49
C LYS A 121 6.19 4.38 -12.52
N ARG A 122 4.94 3.94 -12.67
CA ARG A 122 3.97 4.55 -13.61
C ARG A 122 3.72 6.03 -13.34
N LEU A 123 3.62 6.42 -12.07
CA LEU A 123 3.44 7.82 -11.67
C LEU A 123 4.70 8.64 -11.96
N LYS A 124 5.88 8.09 -11.68
CA LYS A 124 7.16 8.73 -11.99
C LYS A 124 7.31 9.00 -13.48
N ASP A 125 6.89 8.08 -14.34
CA ASP A 125 6.90 8.26 -15.80
C ASP A 125 6.00 9.42 -16.28
N ARG A 126 5.05 9.86 -15.43
CA ARG A 126 4.18 11.03 -15.66
C ARG A 126 4.63 12.28 -14.90
N GLY A 127 5.84 12.29 -14.33
CA GLY A 127 6.37 13.40 -13.54
C GLY A 127 5.77 13.51 -12.13
N ILE A 128 5.05 12.49 -11.66
CA ILE A 128 4.44 12.46 -10.33
C ILE A 128 5.35 11.65 -9.39
N THR A 129 5.84 12.30 -8.35
CA THR A 129 6.68 11.65 -7.33
C THR A 129 5.84 11.28 -6.12
N ILE A 130 5.97 10.03 -5.67
CA ILE A 130 5.44 9.55 -4.39
C ILE A 130 6.56 8.88 -3.58
N ASN A 131 6.55 9.08 -2.28
CA ASN A 131 7.60 8.60 -1.38
C ASN A 131 7.21 7.28 -0.69
N LEU A 132 7.08 6.20 -1.48
CA LEU A 132 6.76 4.88 -0.94
C LEU A 132 7.93 4.29 -0.13
N LYS A 133 7.58 3.68 0.99
CA LYS A 133 8.43 2.88 1.88
C LYS A 133 7.72 1.56 2.14
N PHE A 134 8.47 0.49 2.32
CA PHE A 134 7.90 -0.84 2.51
C PHE A 134 7.99 -1.24 3.97
N CYS A 135 6.87 -1.70 4.52
CA CYS A 135 6.83 -2.12 5.91
C CYS A 135 7.63 -3.41 6.11
N ALA A 136 8.62 -3.40 7.01
CA ALA A 136 9.42 -4.57 7.37
C ALA A 136 8.56 -5.77 7.77
N LEU A 137 7.43 -5.52 8.45
CA LEU A 137 6.51 -6.56 8.87
C LEU A 137 5.77 -7.20 7.68
N HIS A 138 5.33 -6.39 6.71
CA HIS A 138 4.75 -6.91 5.46
C HIS A 138 5.77 -7.70 4.65
N ILE A 139 7.02 -7.20 4.57
CA ILE A 139 8.12 -7.92 3.91
C ILE A 139 8.32 -9.29 4.58
N PHE A 140 8.42 -9.32 5.92
CA PHE A 140 8.55 -10.55 6.68
C PHE A 140 7.40 -11.53 6.40
N PHE A 141 6.14 -11.09 6.51
CA PHE A 141 4.99 -11.96 6.27
C PHE A 141 4.94 -12.48 4.83
N ASN A 142 5.27 -11.64 3.85
CA ASN A 142 5.31 -12.04 2.45
C ASN A 142 6.41 -13.07 2.19
N VAL A 143 7.61 -12.87 2.75
CA VAL A 143 8.70 -13.84 2.65
C VAL A 143 8.29 -15.17 3.28
N CYS A 144 7.76 -15.17 4.50
CA CYS A 144 7.26 -16.39 5.14
C CYS A 144 6.16 -17.06 4.31
N GLY A 145 5.18 -16.31 3.80
CA GLY A 145 4.09 -16.84 2.99
C GLY A 145 4.57 -17.50 1.69
N HIS A 146 5.61 -16.95 1.06
CA HIS A 146 6.14 -17.46 -0.20
C HIS A 146 7.11 -18.64 -0.04
N PHE A 147 7.89 -18.67 1.04
CA PHE A 147 9.02 -19.60 1.18
C PHE A 147 8.80 -20.70 2.19
N ARG A 148 7.80 -20.63 3.08
CA ARG A 148 7.61 -21.63 4.15
C ARG A 148 7.46 -23.06 3.65
N ALA A 149 6.87 -23.26 2.47
CA ALA A 149 6.72 -24.59 1.88
C ALA A 149 8.05 -25.23 1.46
N VAL A 150 9.05 -24.41 1.10
CA VAL A 150 10.38 -24.88 0.63
C VAL A 150 11.47 -24.68 1.69
N ALA A 151 11.25 -23.82 2.68
CA ALA A 151 12.16 -23.51 3.77
C ALA A 151 11.37 -23.38 5.09
N PRO A 152 11.10 -24.49 5.81
CA PRO A 152 10.30 -24.46 7.05
C PRO A 152 10.86 -23.56 8.15
N ALA A 153 12.18 -23.35 8.20
CA ALA A 153 12.85 -22.50 9.16
C ALA A 153 12.82 -20.99 8.81
N ILE A 154 12.13 -20.60 7.72
CA ILE A 154 12.12 -19.22 7.20
C ILE A 154 11.60 -18.20 8.22
N ASP A 155 10.81 -18.60 9.22
CA ASP A 155 10.29 -17.66 10.23
C ASP A 155 11.42 -16.98 11.04
N SER A 156 12.61 -17.59 11.09
CA SER A 156 13.81 -16.98 11.70
C SER A 156 14.40 -15.82 10.89
N ILE A 157 13.96 -15.61 9.63
CA ILE A 157 14.41 -14.50 8.77
C ILE A 157 14.04 -13.13 9.32
N ARG A 158 13.08 -13.06 10.27
CA ARG A 158 12.59 -11.80 10.85
C ARG A 158 13.74 -10.88 11.25
N VAL A 159 14.70 -11.37 12.03
CA VAL A 159 15.82 -10.55 12.50
C VAL A 159 16.64 -9.99 11.33
N LEU A 160 16.81 -10.75 10.25
CA LEU A 160 17.54 -10.32 9.06
C LEU A 160 16.76 -9.28 8.25
N ILE A 161 15.44 -9.42 8.11
CA ILE A 161 14.60 -8.40 7.45
C ILE A 161 14.68 -7.06 8.19
N PHE A 162 14.60 -7.09 9.52
CA PHE A 162 14.74 -5.88 10.33
C PHE A 162 16.17 -5.33 10.26
N ARG A 163 17.22 -6.15 10.27
CA ARG A 163 18.59 -5.68 10.06
C ARG A 163 18.78 -5.05 8.68
N LEU A 164 18.26 -5.68 7.63
CA LEU A 164 18.37 -5.20 6.26
C LEU A 164 17.72 -3.83 6.06
N GLN A 165 16.54 -3.62 6.65
CA GLN A 165 15.87 -2.31 6.60
C GLN A 165 16.56 -1.26 7.50
N ALA A 166 17.37 -1.69 8.46
CA ALA A 166 18.12 -0.82 9.37
C ALA A 166 19.46 -0.40 8.77
N SER A 167 19.91 -1.08 7.71
CA SER A 167 21.18 -0.80 7.03
C SER A 167 21.21 0.66 6.58
N SER A 168 22.23 1.37 7.04
CA SER A 168 22.45 2.78 6.74
C SER A 168 23.42 2.99 5.58
N ARG A 169 24.10 1.91 5.18
CA ARG A 169 25.13 1.86 4.14
C ARG A 169 24.84 0.70 3.19
N LEU A 170 25.28 0.85 1.94
CA LEU A 170 25.15 -0.20 0.92
C LEU A 170 25.89 -1.48 1.34
N ALA A 171 27.09 -1.35 1.90
CA ALA A 171 27.86 -2.51 2.40
C ALA A 171 27.10 -3.30 3.48
N GLU A 172 26.53 -2.63 4.48
CA GLU A 172 25.71 -3.27 5.53
C GLU A 172 24.47 -3.97 4.96
N TYR A 173 23.90 -3.44 3.89
CA TYR A 173 22.75 -4.04 3.21
C TYR A 173 23.15 -5.27 2.42
N ASP A 174 24.23 -5.19 1.65
CA ASP A 174 24.74 -6.30 0.84
C ASP A 174 25.20 -7.46 1.74
N GLU A 175 25.88 -7.17 2.86
CA GLU A 175 26.26 -8.16 3.88
C GLU A 175 25.03 -8.91 4.44
N VAL A 176 23.95 -8.18 4.77
CA VAL A 176 22.72 -8.82 5.28
C VAL A 176 22.00 -9.61 4.19
N LEU A 177 22.03 -9.16 2.93
CA LEU A 177 21.50 -9.93 1.80
C LEU A 177 22.27 -11.23 1.59
N GLU A 178 23.60 -11.19 1.68
CA GLU A 178 24.45 -12.38 1.60
C GLU A 178 24.12 -13.36 2.72
N GLU A 179 24.04 -12.88 3.97
CA GLU A 179 23.63 -13.69 5.13
C GLU A 179 22.24 -14.35 4.95
N ILE A 180 21.29 -13.65 4.31
CA ILE A 180 19.98 -14.22 3.94
C ILE A 180 20.16 -15.35 2.91
N GLY A 181 21.00 -15.16 1.88
CA GLY A 181 21.28 -16.15 0.84
C GLY A 181 21.92 -17.42 1.41
N GLU A 182 22.88 -17.27 2.33
CA GLU A 182 23.56 -18.38 2.99
C GLU A 182 22.62 -19.18 3.91
N ARG A 183 21.77 -18.49 4.69
CA ARG A 183 20.86 -19.14 5.64
C ARG A 183 19.63 -19.74 5.00
N PHE A 184 19.19 -19.19 3.86
CA PHE A 184 18.00 -19.63 3.14
C PHE A 184 18.31 -19.85 1.65
N PRO A 185 19.15 -20.84 1.31
CA PRO A 185 19.63 -21.05 -0.06
C PRO A 185 18.57 -21.65 -0.98
N VAL A 186 17.48 -22.17 -0.43
CA VAL A 186 16.43 -22.85 -1.20
C VAL A 186 15.66 -21.81 -2.03
N SER A 187 15.54 -22.09 -3.33
CA SER A 187 14.73 -21.31 -4.26
C SER A 187 13.36 -21.94 -4.45
N ARG A 188 12.40 -21.12 -4.85
CA ARG A 188 11.09 -21.56 -5.33
C ARG A 188 10.93 -21.19 -6.78
N THR A 189 10.18 -22.00 -7.50
CA THR A 189 9.74 -21.71 -8.86
C THR A 189 8.54 -20.75 -8.82
N VAL A 190 8.62 -19.65 -9.56
CA VAL A 190 7.52 -18.69 -9.74
C VAL A 190 7.19 -18.50 -11.21
N HIS A 191 5.91 -18.32 -11.50
CA HIS A 191 5.47 -17.90 -12.83
C HIS A 191 5.39 -16.37 -12.86
N VAL A 192 6.16 -15.77 -13.75
CA VAL A 192 6.16 -14.33 -14.02
C VAL A 192 5.86 -14.17 -15.51
N ASP A 193 4.68 -13.64 -15.80
CA ASP A 193 4.12 -13.59 -17.16
C ASP A 193 4.08 -15.00 -17.78
N ASP A 194 4.59 -15.16 -19.01
CA ASP A 194 4.67 -16.44 -19.72
C ASP A 194 5.96 -17.22 -19.41
N SER A 195 6.71 -16.81 -18.38
CA SER A 195 7.99 -17.41 -18.01
C SER A 195 7.98 -18.02 -16.61
N THR A 196 8.80 -19.04 -16.44
CA THR A 196 9.09 -19.64 -15.14
C THR A 196 10.46 -19.18 -14.67
N GLN A 197 10.55 -18.68 -13.44
CA GLN A 197 11.78 -18.15 -12.87
C GLN A 197 12.03 -18.77 -11.49
N GLU A 198 13.30 -19.04 -11.19
CA GLU A 198 13.72 -19.40 -9.83
C GLU A 198 13.87 -18.13 -8.99
N GLN A 199 13.30 -18.15 -7.78
CA GLN A 199 13.34 -17.04 -6.86
C GLN A 199 13.81 -17.52 -5.50
N SER A 200 14.97 -17.04 -5.06
CA SER A 200 15.48 -17.22 -3.69
C SER A 200 14.93 -16.15 -2.75
N ALA A 201 15.06 -16.38 -1.43
CA ALA A 201 14.71 -15.37 -0.43
C ALA A 201 15.58 -14.10 -0.59
N GLN A 202 16.87 -14.27 -0.86
CA GLN A 202 17.80 -13.17 -1.15
C GLN A 202 17.33 -12.35 -2.37
N ASN A 203 17.02 -13.00 -3.50
CA ASN A 203 16.57 -12.29 -4.71
C ASN A 203 15.22 -11.60 -4.50
N TYR A 204 14.31 -12.24 -3.74
CA TYR A 204 13.05 -11.63 -3.38
C TYR A 204 13.32 -10.35 -2.60
N VAL A 205 14.00 -10.43 -1.45
CA VAL A 205 14.21 -9.29 -0.54
C VAL A 205 15.13 -8.23 -1.16
N GLY A 206 16.15 -8.63 -1.92
CA GLY A 206 17.09 -7.73 -2.59
C GLY A 206 16.46 -6.75 -3.58
N GLY A 207 15.25 -7.05 -4.06
CA GLY A 207 14.45 -6.13 -4.86
C GLY A 207 13.84 -4.96 -4.07
N ILE A 208 14.04 -4.89 -2.75
CA ILE A 208 13.57 -3.81 -1.87
C ILE A 208 14.69 -2.76 -1.81
N SER A 209 14.39 -1.50 -2.12
CA SER A 209 15.43 -0.48 -2.13
C SER A 209 16.07 -0.30 -0.75
N LEU A 210 17.39 -0.11 -0.71
CA LEU A 210 18.18 0.31 0.46
C LEU A 210 17.52 1.49 1.22
N PHE A 211 16.81 2.37 0.51
CA PHE A 211 16.16 3.54 1.10
C PHE A 211 14.74 3.28 1.62
N SER A 212 14.35 2.02 1.78
CA SER A 212 13.10 1.65 2.45
C SER A 212 13.36 1.71 3.96
N PHE A 213 12.86 2.75 4.63
CA PHE A 213 13.10 2.97 6.06
C PHE A 213 12.33 1.97 6.93
N ILE A 214 12.82 1.78 8.15
CA ILE A 214 12.09 1.11 9.23
C ILE A 214 11.13 2.11 9.90
N LEU A 215 9.82 1.80 9.86
CA LEU A 215 9.02 2.01 11.07
C LEU A 215 9.05 0.72 11.88
N THR A 216 9.76 0.76 13.01
CA THR A 216 9.41 -0.14 14.09
C THR A 216 8.04 0.34 14.55
N TYR A 217 7.05 -0.56 14.62
CA TYR A 217 5.75 -0.33 15.27
C TYR A 217 6.00 0.09 16.73
N LYS A 218 6.45 1.32 16.96
CA LYS A 218 6.13 2.04 18.17
C LYS A 218 4.73 2.59 17.97
N PRO A 219 3.88 2.60 19.00
CA PRO A 219 2.56 3.18 18.92
C PRO A 219 2.73 4.70 18.74
N PHE A 220 2.85 5.14 17.50
CA PHE A 220 2.64 6.53 17.16
C PHE A 220 1.13 6.72 17.07
N SER A 221 0.54 7.31 18.10
CA SER A 221 -0.79 7.90 17.96
C SER A 221 -0.76 8.97 16.86
N HIS A 222 -1.82 9.09 16.07
CA HIS A 222 -1.98 10.15 15.05
C HIS A 222 -1.15 9.95 13.77
N ILE A 223 -0.93 8.70 13.34
CA ILE A 223 -0.48 8.40 11.97
C ILE A 223 -1.64 8.66 10.99
N GLN A 224 -1.33 9.22 9.83
CA GLN A 224 -2.28 9.39 8.75
C GLN A 224 -2.44 8.09 7.96
N SER A 225 -3.66 7.72 7.62
CA SER A 225 -3.91 6.49 6.87
C SER A 225 -4.72 6.72 5.60
N ILE A 226 -4.32 6.00 4.55
CA ILE A 226 -5.08 5.78 3.33
C ILE A 226 -5.55 4.32 3.38
N TYR A 227 -6.87 4.13 3.53
CA TYR A 227 -7.46 2.80 3.56
C TYR A 227 -7.94 2.40 2.16
N ILE A 228 -7.48 1.25 1.68
CA ILE A 228 -7.87 0.71 0.39
C ILE A 228 -8.59 -0.62 0.61
N PHE A 229 -9.87 -0.65 0.28
CA PHE A 229 -10.71 -1.82 0.39
C PHE A 229 -10.87 -2.51 -0.96
N PHE A 230 -10.56 -3.80 -1.00
CA PHE A 230 -10.78 -4.62 -2.19
C PHE A 230 -12.13 -5.32 -2.12
N LYS A 231 -12.90 -5.20 -3.20
CA LYS A 231 -14.08 -6.06 -3.42
C LYS A 231 -13.59 -7.50 -3.64
N ARG A 232 -14.22 -8.45 -2.95
CA ARG A 232 -14.02 -9.88 -3.23
C ARG A 232 -14.80 -10.30 -4.47
#